data_AF-A0A7K4AWK8-F1
#
_entry.id   AF-A0A7K4AWK8-F1
#
_cell.length_a   1.000
_cell.length_b   1.000
_cell.length_c   1.000
_cell.angle_alpha   90.00
_cell.angle_beta   90.00
_cell.angle_gamma   90.00
#
_symmetry.space_group_name_H-M   'P 1'
#
loop_
_entity.id
_entity.type
_entity.pdbx_description
1 polymer ?
#
loop_
_entity_poly.entity_id
_entity_poly.type
_entity_poly.pdbx_seq_one_letter_code
_entity_poly.pdbx_strand_id
1 'polypeptide(L)'
;MRINNIIKYDLETRAKDLKAEGRTLEEISKVLTEEAKTPISISTVYRNFESNKKALVQAIEKSDKLKAKVDDAEINTITKRVGIIDEFLTIADEEVKKIVKAEMKKAGELFLKDILCIADVKISDIWEK
;
A
#
# COMPACT_ATOMS: atom_id res chain seq x y z
N MET A 1 -32.83 -0.45 26.11
CA MET A 1 -31.78 0.60 26.17
C MET A 1 -32.46 1.95 26.04
N ARG A 2 -32.35 2.86 27.01
CA ARG A 2 -33.06 4.16 26.98
C ARG A 2 -32.33 5.08 25.99
N ILE A 3 -32.97 5.40 24.87
CA ILE A 3 -32.42 6.28 23.82
C ILE A 3 -32.23 7.67 24.42
N ASN A 4 -31.07 8.29 24.17
CA ASN A 4 -30.78 9.65 24.61
C ASN A 4 -31.75 10.62 23.90
N ASN A 5 -32.45 11.47 24.67
CA ASN A 5 -33.40 12.44 24.12
C ASN A 5 -32.76 13.37 23.07
N ILE A 6 -31.46 13.66 23.17
CA ILE A 6 -30.73 14.46 22.18
C ILE A 6 -30.70 13.76 20.81
N ILE A 7 -30.42 12.45 20.78
CA ILE A 7 -30.42 11.64 19.54
C ILE A 7 -31.86 11.45 19.04
N LYS A 8 -32.79 11.20 19.96
CA LYS A 8 -34.20 10.95 19.64
C LYS A 8 -34.86 12.13 18.91
N TYR A 9 -34.48 13.36 19.26
CA TYR A 9 -35.03 14.59 18.70
C TYR A 9 -34.08 15.28 17.70
N ASP A 10 -33.07 14.57 17.21
CA ASP A 10 -32.11 15.07 16.20
C ASP A 10 -31.41 16.39 16.59
N LEU A 11 -31.13 16.56 17.88
CA LEU A 11 -30.52 17.77 18.46
C LEU A 11 -29.00 17.71 18.51
N GLU A 12 -28.36 16.70 17.90
CA GLU A 12 -26.92 16.50 18.01
C GLU A 12 -26.10 17.59 17.34
N THR A 13 -26.54 18.05 16.16
CA THR A 13 -25.90 19.15 15.44
C THR A 13 -26.00 20.43 16.27
N ARG A 14 -27.19 20.74 16.77
CA ARG A 14 -27.42 21.91 17.61
C ARG A 14 -26.59 21.89 18.89
N ALA A 15 -26.51 20.74 19.56
CA ALA A 15 -25.69 20.57 20.75
C ALA A 15 -24.21 20.85 20.47
N LYS A 16 -23.70 20.44 19.30
CA LYS A 16 -22.31 20.72 18.88
C LYS A 16 -22.10 22.22 18.61
N ASP A 17 -23.04 22.87 17.94
CA ASP A 17 -22.95 24.30 17.64
C ASP A 17 -22.90 25.14 18.92
N LEU A 18 -23.80 24.87 19.87
CA LEU A 18 -23.82 25.57 21.17
C LEU A 18 -22.53 25.33 21.98
N LYS A 19 -21.93 24.13 21.85
CA LYS A 19 -20.63 23.84 22.47
C LYS A 19 -19.48 24.57 21.78
N ALA A 20 -19.55 24.74 20.45
CA ALA A 20 -18.56 25.52 19.68
C ALA A 20 -18.67 27.02 19.98
N GLU A 21 -19.87 27.53 20.27
CA GLU A 21 -20.12 28.88 20.78
C GLU A 21 -19.56 29.11 22.20
N GLY A 22 -19.07 28.08 22.88
CA GLY A 22 -18.50 28.18 24.22
C GLY A 22 -19.52 28.15 25.36
N ARG A 23 -20.77 27.75 25.10
CA ARG A 23 -21.81 27.65 26.13
C ARG A 23 -21.54 26.52 27.13
N THR A 24 -21.97 26.74 28.36
CA THR A 24 -21.89 25.77 29.45
C THR A 24 -22.88 24.62 29.26
N LEU A 25 -22.66 23.49 29.94
CA LEU A 25 -23.53 22.31 29.82
C LEU A 25 -24.95 22.60 30.32
N GLU A 26 -25.07 23.48 31.32
CA GLU A 26 -26.30 24.02 31.89
C GLU A 26 -27.10 24.80 30.85
N GLU A 27 -26.44 25.72 30.13
CA GLU A 27 -27.06 26.53 29.09
C GLU A 27 -27.49 25.66 27.91
N ILE A 28 -26.63 24.74 27.48
CA ILE A 28 -26.96 23.78 26.41
C ILE A 28 -28.18 22.94 26.82
N SER A 29 -28.22 22.43 28.05
CA SER A 29 -29.36 21.65 28.58
C SER A 29 -30.67 22.44 28.54
N LYS A 30 -30.65 23.74 28.89
CA LYS A 30 -31.82 24.61 28.81
C LYS A 30 -32.29 24.83 27.37
N VAL A 31 -31.39 25.26 26.48
CA VAL A 31 -31.71 25.53 25.07
C VAL A 31 -32.27 24.29 24.39
N LEU A 32 -31.63 23.13 24.57
CA LEU A 32 -32.10 21.88 23.98
C LEU A 32 -33.45 21.43 24.58
N THR A 33 -33.71 21.70 25.86
CA THR A 33 -35.00 21.40 26.51
C THR A 33 -36.12 22.26 25.94
N GLU A 34 -35.85 23.55 25.71
CA GLU A 34 -36.79 24.50 25.10
C GLU A 34 -37.13 24.10 23.65
N GLU A 35 -36.11 23.74 22.85
CA GLU A 35 -36.29 23.33 21.46
C GLU A 35 -37.03 21.98 21.34
N ALA A 36 -36.68 20.97 22.15
CA ALA A 36 -37.35 19.65 22.13
C ALA A 36 -38.68 19.60 22.88
N LYS A 37 -39.07 20.66 23.61
CA LYS A 37 -40.21 20.68 24.54
C LYS A 37 -40.21 19.51 25.53
N THR A 38 -39.05 18.91 25.77
CA THR A 38 -38.86 17.71 26.58
C THR A 38 -37.65 17.95 27.48
N PRO A 39 -37.71 17.64 28.79
CA PRO A 39 -36.57 17.80 29.67
C PRO A 39 -35.34 17.02 29.20
N ILE A 40 -34.23 17.74 28.99
CA ILE A 40 -32.91 17.20 28.72
C ILE A 40 -32.00 17.63 29.87
N SER A 41 -31.57 16.68 30.69
CA SER A 41 -30.70 16.97 31.85
C SER A 41 -29.27 17.29 31.43
N ILE A 42 -28.56 18.05 32.26
CA ILE A 42 -27.11 18.32 32.14
C ILE A 42 -26.32 17.01 31.99
N SER A 43 -26.66 15.99 32.78
CA SER A 43 -26.03 14.67 32.72
C SER A 43 -26.23 13.97 31.36
N THR A 44 -27.34 14.23 30.69
CA THR A 44 -27.64 13.70 29.35
C THR A 44 -26.78 14.39 28.29
N VAL A 45 -26.62 15.71 28.41
CA VAL A 45 -25.72 16.52 27.57
C VAL A 45 -24.27 16.08 27.75
N TYR A 46 -23.81 15.97 29.00
CA TYR A 46 -22.47 15.47 29.33
C TYR A 46 -22.20 14.09 28.73
N ARG A 47 -23.11 13.13 28.94
CA ARG A 47 -22.98 11.78 28.37
C ARG A 47 -22.95 11.77 26.84
N ASN A 48 -23.73 12.63 26.18
CA ASN A 48 -23.71 12.71 24.72
C ASN A 48 -22.33 13.15 24.21
N PHE A 49 -21.77 14.22 24.77
CA PHE A 49 -20.44 14.68 24.37
C PHE A 49 -19.33 13.67 24.67
N GLU A 50 -19.36 13.03 25.83
CA GLU A 50 -18.37 12.00 26.18
C GLU A 50 -18.48 10.76 25.28
N SER A 51 -19.70 10.34 24.95
CA SER A 51 -19.91 9.19 24.05
C SER A 51 -19.43 9.52 22.63
N ASN A 52 -19.69 10.74 22.16
CA ASN A 52 -19.25 11.21 20.84
C ASN A 52 -17.73 11.38 20.77
N LYS A 53 -17.09 11.86 21.85
CA LYS A 53 -15.62 11.94 21.95
C LYS A 53 -14.99 10.56 21.89
N LYS A 54 -15.53 9.58 22.63
CA LYS A 54 -15.04 8.19 22.58
C LYS A 54 -15.22 7.57 21.19
N ALA A 55 -16.36 7.78 20.54
CA ALA A 55 -16.60 7.29 19.19
C ALA A 55 -15.61 7.88 18.18
N LEU A 56 -15.33 9.19 18.27
CA LEU A 56 -14.35 9.87 17.42
C LEU A 56 -12.93 9.31 17.62
N VAL A 57 -12.48 9.17 18.87
CA VAL A 57 -11.16 8.60 19.17
C VAL A 57 -11.05 7.18 18.63
N GLN A 58 -12.07 6.34 18.83
CA GLN A 58 -12.08 4.98 18.29
C GLN A 58 -12.05 4.94 16.76
N ALA A 59 -12.72 5.88 16.09
CA ALA A 59 -12.68 5.98 14.64
C ALA A 59 -11.28 6.38 14.13
N ILE A 60 -10.64 7.34 14.81
CA ILE A 60 -9.25 7.75 14.52
C ILE A 60 -8.30 6.56 14.72
N GLU A 61 -8.36 5.89 15.86
CA GLU A 61 -7.52 4.71 16.14
C GLU A 61 -7.72 3.59 15.11
N LYS A 62 -8.96 3.34 14.68
CA LYS A 62 -9.25 2.35 13.63
C LYS A 62 -8.67 2.79 12.28
N SER A 63 -8.81 4.06 11.92
CA SER A 63 -8.22 4.62 10.70
C SER A 63 -6.70 4.49 10.72
N ASP A 64 -6.05 4.85 11.82
CA ASP A 64 -4.58 4.81 11.91
C ASP A 64 -4.06 3.36 11.89
N LYS A 65 -4.75 2.43 12.56
CA LYS A 65 -4.47 0.99 12.44
C LYS A 65 -4.66 0.48 11.02
N LEU A 66 -5.65 0.98 10.28
CA LEU A 66 -5.89 0.58 8.90
C LEU A 66 -4.79 1.10 7.98
N LYS A 67 -4.39 2.37 8.13
CA LYS A 67 -3.26 2.96 7.40
C LYS A 67 -1.98 2.15 7.60
N ALA A 68 -1.62 1.85 8.85
CA ALA A 68 -0.45 1.03 9.15
C ALA A 68 -0.51 -0.36 8.48
N LYS A 69 -1.68 -1.00 8.44
CA LYS A 69 -1.87 -2.29 7.75
C LYS A 69 -1.75 -2.18 6.23
N VAL A 70 -2.22 -1.08 5.65
CA VAL A 70 -2.08 -0.80 4.21
C VAL A 70 -0.60 -0.60 3.88
N ASP A 71 0.10 0.22 4.65
CA ASP A 71 1.54 0.47 4.47
C ASP A 71 2.35 -0.84 4.56
N ASP A 72 2.08 -1.69 5.56
CA ASP A 72 2.71 -3.02 5.70
C ASP A 72 2.42 -3.93 4.50
N ALA A 73 1.18 -3.92 3.98
CA ALA A 73 0.79 -4.74 2.84
C ALA A 73 1.46 -4.25 1.53
N GLU A 74 1.57 -2.94 1.35
CA GLU A 74 2.28 -2.32 0.23
C GLU A 74 3.77 -2.66 0.27
N ILE A 75 4.43 -2.50 1.43
CA ILE A 75 5.84 -2.87 1.63
C ILE A 75 6.04 -4.35 1.29
N ASN A 76 5.23 -5.25 1.83
CA ASN A 76 5.34 -6.69 1.57
C ASN A 76 5.18 -7.00 0.06
N THR A 77 4.25 -6.33 -0.61
CA THR A 77 4.04 -6.48 -2.04
C THR A 77 5.24 -6.00 -2.85
N ILE A 78 5.82 -4.85 -2.49
CA ILE A 78 7.03 -4.32 -3.12
C ILE A 78 8.20 -5.29 -2.92
N THR A 79 8.44 -5.77 -1.70
CA THR A 79 9.49 -6.74 -1.41
C THR A 79 9.37 -8.01 -2.25
N LYS A 80 8.16 -8.56 -2.37
CA LYS A 80 7.92 -9.74 -3.22
C LYS A 80 8.20 -9.46 -4.69
N ARG A 81 7.79 -8.30 -5.21
CA ARG A 81 8.04 -7.91 -6.60
C ARG A 81 9.54 -7.73 -6.87
N VAL A 82 10.27 -7.10 -5.95
CA VAL A 82 11.73 -6.96 -6.06
C VAL A 82 12.40 -8.34 -6.10
N GLY A 83 12.01 -9.26 -5.22
CA GLY A 83 12.54 -10.63 -5.25
C GLY A 83 12.32 -11.35 -6.58
N ILE A 84 11.12 -11.23 -7.16
CA ILE A 84 10.81 -11.80 -8.49
C ILE A 84 11.67 -11.15 -9.59
N ILE A 85 11.88 -9.83 -9.53
CA ILE A 85 12.73 -9.12 -10.50
C ILE A 85 14.18 -9.62 -10.40
N ASP A 86 14.71 -9.80 -9.20
CA ASP A 86 16.07 -10.31 -8.98
C ASP A 86 16.25 -11.74 -9.51
N GLU A 87 15.24 -12.60 -9.31
CA GLU A 87 15.21 -13.95 -9.90
C GLU A 87 15.23 -13.90 -11.43
N PHE A 88 14.40 -13.05 -12.05
CA PHE A 88 14.39 -12.89 -13.50
C PHE A 88 15.72 -12.36 -14.05
N LEU A 89 16.35 -11.39 -13.38
CA LEU A 89 17.66 -10.88 -13.78
C LEU A 89 18.73 -11.97 -13.71
N THR A 90 18.68 -12.83 -12.69
CA THR A 90 19.60 -13.96 -12.56
C THR A 90 19.44 -14.95 -13.71
N ILE A 91 18.20 -15.34 -14.02
CA ILE A 91 17.91 -16.24 -15.14
C ILE A 91 18.37 -15.64 -16.48
N ALA A 92 18.12 -14.35 -16.68
CA ALA A 92 18.53 -13.64 -17.88
C ALA A 92 20.06 -13.63 -18.05
N ASP A 93 20.81 -13.34 -16.98
CA ASP A 93 22.27 -13.36 -17.01
C ASP A 93 22.84 -14.77 -17.31
N GLU A 94 22.28 -15.80 -16.69
CA GLU A 94 22.65 -17.19 -16.98
C GLU A 94 22.42 -17.57 -18.44
N GLU A 95 21.29 -17.16 -19.02
CA GLU A 95 20.96 -17.47 -20.39
C GLU A 95 21.85 -16.71 -21.39
N VAL A 96 22.15 -15.44 -21.12
CA VAL A 96 23.12 -14.66 -21.90
C VAL A 96 24.49 -15.35 -21.88
N LYS A 97 24.97 -15.81 -20.72
CA LYS A 97 26.24 -16.54 -20.61
C LYS A 97 26.26 -17.81 -21.46
N LYS A 98 25.15 -18.56 -21.50
CA LYS A 98 25.04 -19.77 -22.34
C LYS A 98 25.10 -19.41 -23.83
N ILE A 99 24.37 -18.39 -24.25
CA ILE A 99 24.36 -17.92 -25.65
C ILE A 99 25.77 -17.49 -26.06
N VAL A 100 26.43 -16.64 -25.27
CA VAL A 100 27.80 -16.17 -25.54
C VAL A 100 28.75 -17.36 -25.68
N LYS A 101 28.69 -18.33 -24.75
CA LYS A 101 29.52 -19.54 -24.81
C LYS A 101 29.28 -20.36 -26.07
N ALA A 102 28.01 -20.51 -26.49
CA ALA A 102 27.65 -21.25 -27.69
C ALA A 102 28.18 -20.55 -28.97
N GLU A 103 28.01 -19.23 -29.06
CA GLU A 103 28.51 -18.45 -30.21
C GLU A 103 30.04 -18.44 -30.27
N MET A 104 30.73 -18.29 -29.14
CA MET A 104 32.20 -18.40 -29.10
C MET A 104 32.69 -19.77 -29.56
N LYS A 105 31.98 -20.86 -29.20
CA LYS A 105 32.32 -22.21 -29.67
C LYS A 105 32.15 -22.34 -31.18
N LYS A 106 31.02 -21.87 -31.74
CA LYS A 106 30.78 -21.88 -33.19
C LYS A 106 31.86 -21.10 -33.94
N ALA A 107 32.22 -19.92 -33.46
CA ALA A 107 33.27 -19.11 -34.05
C ALA A 107 34.64 -19.82 -34.06
N GLY A 108 34.98 -20.52 -32.96
CA GLY A 108 36.20 -21.33 -32.88
C GLY A 108 36.21 -22.51 -33.87
N GLU A 109 35.09 -23.21 -34.02
CA GLU A 109 34.95 -24.31 -34.99
C GLU A 109 35.08 -23.84 -36.44
N LEU A 110 34.50 -22.69 -36.79
CA LEU A 110 34.67 -22.05 -38.09
C LEU A 110 36.13 -21.68 -38.37
N PHE A 111 36.79 -21.03 -37.40
CA PHE A 111 38.19 -20.64 -37.53
C PHE A 111 39.13 -21.83 -37.77
N LEU A 112 38.90 -22.96 -37.08
CA LEU A 112 39.69 -24.18 -37.28
C LEU A 112 39.46 -24.82 -38.65
N LYS A 113 38.23 -24.80 -39.17
CA LYS A 113 37.93 -25.29 -40.53
C LYS A 113 38.62 -24.44 -41.59
N ASP A 114 38.59 -23.12 -41.44
CA ASP A 114 39.23 -22.21 -42.39
C ASP A 114 40.75 -22.39 -42.42
N ILE A 115 41.39 -22.62 -41.27
CA ILE A 115 42.82 -22.95 -41.19
C ILE A 115 43.14 -24.26 -41.92
N LEU A 116 42.33 -25.31 -41.71
CA LEU A 116 42.54 -26.61 -42.36
C LEU A 116 42.38 -26.52 -43.89
N CYS A 117 41.37 -25.77 -44.38
CA CYS A 117 41.20 -25.51 -45.81
C CYS A 117 42.41 -24.78 -46.42
N ILE A 118 43.02 -23.82 -45.70
CA ILE A 118 44.22 -23.13 -46.18
C ILE A 118 45.46 -24.04 -46.17
N ALA A 119 45.54 -24.97 -45.20
CA ALA A 119 46.63 -25.93 -45.10
C ALA A 119 46.61 -26.98 -46.23
N ASP A 120 45.43 -27.47 -46.60
CA ASP A 120 45.27 -28.46 -47.68
C ASP A 120 45.59 -27.87 -49.06
N VAL A 121 45.19 -26.62 -49.34
CA VAL A 121 45.48 -25.95 -50.63
C VAL A 121 46.98 -25.71 -50.83
N LYS A 122 47.76 -25.52 -49.76
CA LYS A 122 49.21 -25.30 -49.88
C LYS A 122 50.03 -26.57 -50.13
N ILE A 123 49.53 -27.76 -49.78
CA ILE A 123 50.28 -29.01 -49.96
C ILE A 123 50.04 -29.61 -51.35
N SER A 124 48.81 -29.51 -51.90
CA SER A 124 48.51 -30.02 -53.24
C SER A 124 49.20 -29.22 -54.35
N ASP A 125 49.33 -27.90 -54.20
CA ASP A 125 49.87 -27.02 -55.25
C ASP A 125 51.40 -27.04 -55.35
N ILE A 126 52.10 -27.75 -54.46
CA ILE A 126 53.58 -27.81 -54.41
C ILE A 126 54.13 -29.13 -54.99
N TRP A 127 53.29 -30.14 -55.25
CA TRP A 127 53.74 -31.49 -55.66
C TRP A 127 53.44 -31.90 -57.11
N GLU A 128 53.10 -30.98 -58.01
CA GLU A 128 52.95 -31.25 -59.46
C GLU A 128 54.05 -30.57 -60.33
N LYS A 129 55.32 -30.72 -59.97
CA LYS A 129 56.43 -30.44 -60.90
C LYS A 129 57.50 -31.53 -60.90
#